data_AF-A0A0Q9R0G1-F1
#
_entry.id   AF-A0A0Q9R0G1-F1
#
_cell.length_a   1.000
_cell.length_b   1.000
_cell.length_c   1.000
_cell.angle_alpha   90.00
_cell.angle_beta   90.00
_cell.angle_gamma   90.00
#
_symmetry.space_group_name_H-M   'P 1'
#
loop_
_entity.id
_entity.type
_entity.pdbx_description
1 polymer ?
#
loop_
_entity_poly.entity_id
_entity_poly.type
_entity_poly.pdbx_seq_one_letter_code
_entity_poly.pdbx_strand_id
1 'polypeptide(L)'
;MLKGRLVVGITALLFTMTGCSSESLIGAQPDAPPTHADLDVLQTTAGQEDTISTEADVSYLDENSSRFLAEQDGLHFYAGVKTSKAGSNTCLVVVSQGHGQTTGGCDLNSGEEVGASYIAFGVEARLVTDDANLQDYVDNGWSNPHPNLITRNSSS
;
A
#
# COMPACT_ATOMS: atom_id res chain seq x y z
N MET A 1 39.42 -43.70 -45.21
CA MET A 1 38.53 -44.13 -46.31
C MET A 1 37.15 -44.46 -45.74
N LEU A 2 36.14 -44.04 -46.48
CA LEU A 2 34.71 -43.91 -46.15
C LEU A 2 33.98 -45.26 -45.96
N LYS A 3 32.95 -45.28 -45.11
CA LYS A 3 31.64 -46.00 -45.18
C LYS A 3 31.14 -46.23 -43.74
N GLY A 4 30.12 -45.56 -43.19
CA GLY A 4 28.86 -45.11 -43.78
C GLY A 4 27.76 -46.10 -43.38
N ARG A 5 26.80 -45.67 -42.55
CA ARG A 5 25.40 -46.14 -42.55
C ARG A 5 24.52 -45.27 -41.64
N LEU A 6 23.74 -44.44 -42.32
CA LEU A 6 22.55 -43.73 -41.86
C LEU A 6 21.46 -44.76 -41.49
N VAL A 7 20.84 -44.62 -40.33
CA VAL A 7 19.52 -45.25 -40.06
C VAL A 7 18.59 -44.16 -39.57
N VAL A 8 17.63 -43.84 -40.44
CA VAL A 8 16.43 -43.05 -40.17
C VAL A 8 15.46 -43.97 -39.42
N GLY A 9 14.91 -43.49 -38.31
CA GLY A 9 13.87 -44.19 -37.55
C GLY A 9 12.86 -43.19 -36.99
N ILE A 10 11.83 -42.91 -37.78
CA ILE A 10 10.61 -42.22 -37.36
C ILE A 10 9.81 -43.18 -36.46
N THR A 11 9.38 -42.74 -35.28
CA THR A 11 8.24 -43.40 -34.61
C THR A 11 7.34 -42.34 -33.98
N ALA A 12 6.07 -42.46 -34.36
CA ALA A 12 5.01 -41.50 -34.19
C ALA A 12 4.37 -41.53 -32.79
N LEU A 13 3.65 -40.44 -32.50
CA LEU A 13 2.72 -40.20 -31.40
C LEU A 13 1.87 -41.41 -31.01
N LEU A 14 1.66 -41.60 -29.70
CA LEU A 14 0.37 -41.99 -29.16
C LEU A 14 0.06 -41.17 -27.89
N PHE A 15 -1.00 -40.36 -28.01
CA PHE A 15 -1.76 -39.82 -26.90
C PHE A 15 -2.51 -40.97 -26.22
N THR A 16 -2.37 -41.11 -24.91
CA THR A 16 -3.39 -41.77 -24.08
C THR A 16 -3.81 -40.82 -22.98
N MET A 17 -4.95 -40.17 -23.22
CA MET A 17 -5.76 -39.52 -22.21
C MET A 17 -6.44 -40.58 -21.33
N THR A 18 -6.13 -40.57 -20.04
CA THR A 18 -6.94 -41.08 -18.93
C THR A 18 -6.55 -40.21 -17.73
N GLY A 19 -7.39 -39.47 -17.02
CA GLY A 19 -8.81 -39.61 -16.74
C GLY A 19 -8.97 -39.34 -15.24
N CYS A 20 -9.83 -38.39 -14.88
CA CYS A 20 -10.01 -37.77 -13.57
C CYS A 20 -10.09 -38.72 -12.36
N SER A 21 -9.58 -38.27 -11.21
CA SER A 21 -10.37 -38.08 -9.97
C SER A 21 -9.49 -37.63 -8.82
N SER A 22 -9.60 -36.36 -8.43
CA SER A 22 -9.51 -35.91 -7.05
C SER A 22 -10.17 -34.54 -6.97
N GLU A 23 -11.49 -34.56 -6.81
CA GLU A 23 -12.18 -33.57 -6.01
C GLU A 23 -11.41 -33.40 -4.70
N SER A 24 -10.85 -32.23 -4.47
CA SER A 24 -10.58 -31.76 -3.12
C SER A 24 -10.55 -30.25 -3.13
N LEU A 25 -11.63 -29.76 -2.53
CA LEU A 25 -11.73 -28.51 -1.82
C LEU A 25 -11.73 -27.29 -2.73
N ILE A 26 -12.92 -26.70 -2.82
CA ILE A 26 -13.12 -25.26 -2.74
C ILE A 26 -11.99 -24.70 -1.88
N GLY A 27 -10.92 -24.26 -2.54
CA GLY A 27 -9.90 -23.49 -1.90
C GLY A 27 -10.63 -22.25 -1.45
N ALA A 28 -10.84 -22.12 -0.14
CA ALA A 28 -10.82 -20.82 0.46
C ALA A 28 -9.50 -20.20 -0.03
N GLN A 29 -9.60 -19.41 -1.11
CA GLN A 29 -8.55 -18.49 -1.45
C GLN A 29 -8.34 -17.72 -0.15
N PRO A 30 -7.18 -17.84 0.52
CA PRO A 30 -6.92 -17.04 1.70
C PRO A 30 -7.19 -15.61 1.26
N ASP A 31 -8.10 -14.94 1.98
CA ASP A 31 -8.61 -13.62 1.64
C ASP A 31 -7.45 -12.79 1.09
N ALA A 32 -7.44 -12.59 -0.24
CA ALA A 32 -6.40 -11.79 -0.86
C ALA A 32 -6.51 -10.42 -0.16
N PRO A 33 -5.42 -9.90 0.45
CA PRO A 33 -5.48 -8.61 1.09
C PRO A 33 -6.08 -7.62 0.09
N PRO A 34 -6.99 -6.73 0.51
CA PRO A 34 -7.55 -5.74 -0.39
C PRO A 34 -6.40 -5.06 -1.12
N THR A 35 -6.40 -5.14 -2.45
CA THR A 35 -5.41 -4.45 -3.26
C THR A 35 -5.66 -2.96 -3.11
N HIS A 36 -4.85 -2.30 -2.28
CA HIS A 36 -4.75 -0.84 -2.17
C HIS A 36 -3.99 -0.34 -3.39
N ALA A 37 -4.54 -0.58 -4.59
CA ALA A 37 -3.84 -0.51 -5.87
C ALA A 37 -3.24 0.88 -6.18
N ASP A 38 -3.54 1.88 -5.35
CA ASP A 38 -3.16 3.27 -5.56
C ASP A 38 -2.01 3.70 -4.62
N LEU A 39 -1.55 2.83 -3.70
CA LEU A 39 -0.46 3.09 -2.74
C LEU A 39 0.43 1.86 -2.50
N ASP A 40 1.48 1.73 -3.29
CA ASP A 40 2.50 0.67 -3.22
C ASP A 40 3.15 0.58 -1.85
N VAL A 41 3.27 1.70 -1.12
CA VAL A 41 3.83 1.72 0.23
C VAL A 41 3.08 0.76 1.17
N LEU A 42 1.75 0.65 1.03
CA LEU A 42 0.92 -0.25 1.85
C LEU A 42 1.07 -1.73 1.48
N GLN A 43 1.64 -2.04 0.32
CA GLN A 43 1.90 -3.41 -0.14
C GLN A 43 3.25 -3.96 0.34
N THR A 44 4.10 -3.09 0.91
CA THR A 44 5.42 -3.49 1.44
C THR A 44 5.27 -4.25 2.75
N THR A 45 6.31 -4.99 3.17
CA THR A 45 6.34 -5.62 4.50
C THR A 45 6.61 -4.57 5.57
N ALA A 46 5.83 -4.57 6.65
CA ALA A 46 6.02 -3.63 7.75
C ALA A 46 7.41 -3.77 8.40
N GLY A 47 8.09 -2.64 8.59
CA GLY A 47 9.36 -2.49 9.29
C GLY A 47 9.19 -1.98 10.72
N GLN A 48 10.32 -1.73 11.39
CA GLN A 48 10.32 -1.21 12.76
C GLN A 48 9.72 0.21 12.86
N GLU A 49 9.97 1.03 11.84
CA GLU A 49 9.58 2.44 11.76
C GLU A 49 8.06 2.63 11.63
N ASP A 50 7.38 1.60 11.12
CA ASP A 50 5.94 1.56 10.90
C ASP A 50 5.12 1.39 12.18
N THR A 51 5.80 1.11 13.30
CA THR A 51 5.16 0.98 14.60
C THR A 51 4.76 2.36 15.13
N ILE A 52 3.46 2.58 15.22
CA ILE A 52 2.92 3.78 15.87
C ILE A 52 3.00 3.59 17.39
N SER A 53 3.44 4.63 18.10
CA SER A 53 3.54 4.60 19.58
C SER A 53 2.23 4.16 20.23
N THR A 54 2.30 3.34 21.28
CA THR A 54 1.12 2.76 21.97
C THR A 54 0.23 3.79 22.67
N GLU A 55 0.71 5.02 22.82
CA GLU A 55 -0.07 6.13 23.38
C GLU A 55 -1.02 6.77 22.36
N ALA A 56 -0.83 6.47 21.07
CA ALA A 56 -1.67 6.90 19.97
C ALA A 56 -2.97 6.09 19.91
N ASP A 57 -4.13 6.76 19.80
CA ASP A 57 -5.36 6.06 19.43
C ASP A 57 -5.38 5.77 17.92
N VAL A 58 -4.95 4.56 17.56
CA VAL A 58 -4.99 4.02 16.20
C VAL A 58 -5.82 2.74 16.12
N SER A 59 -6.76 2.55 17.06
CA SER A 59 -7.61 1.36 17.16
C SER A 59 -8.50 1.11 15.93
N TYR A 60 -8.65 2.13 15.08
CA TYR A 60 -9.39 2.07 13.82
C TYR A 60 -8.55 1.60 12.62
N LEU A 61 -7.23 1.44 12.76
CA LEU A 61 -6.34 0.92 11.72
C LEU A 61 -6.14 -0.59 11.86
N ASP A 62 -5.99 -1.27 10.73
CA ASP A 62 -5.48 -2.64 10.69
C ASP A 62 -4.06 -2.65 11.26
N GLU A 63 -3.85 -3.54 12.23
CA GLU A 63 -2.63 -3.63 13.06
C GLU A 63 -1.33 -3.77 12.26
N ASN A 64 -1.38 -4.31 11.04
CA ASN A 64 -0.21 -4.54 10.19
C ASN A 64 -0.17 -3.63 8.96
N SER A 65 -1.11 -2.69 8.86
CA SER A 65 -1.26 -1.81 7.69
C SER A 65 -0.50 -0.50 7.78
N SER A 66 -0.05 -0.10 8.98
CA SER A 66 0.67 1.15 9.18
C SER A 66 1.97 1.17 8.39
N ARG A 67 2.24 2.26 7.67
CA ARG A 67 3.49 2.51 6.97
C ARG A 67 3.97 3.91 7.25
N PHE A 68 5.17 4.04 7.79
CA PHE A 68 5.83 5.32 8.01
C PHE A 68 6.15 5.96 6.68
N LEU A 69 5.83 7.25 6.57
CA LEU A 69 6.04 8.03 5.35
C LEU A 69 7.21 9.00 5.55
N ALA A 70 7.13 9.82 6.61
CA ALA A 70 8.14 10.83 6.90
C ALA A 70 8.05 11.33 8.34
N GLU A 71 9.15 11.95 8.78
CA GLU A 71 9.20 12.83 9.94
C GLU A 71 9.43 14.28 9.46
N GLN A 72 8.63 15.21 9.96
CA GLN A 72 8.82 16.64 9.70
C GLN A 72 8.36 17.46 10.91
N ASP A 73 9.18 18.41 11.38
CA ASP A 73 8.83 19.33 12.45
C ASP A 73 8.34 18.65 13.76
N GLY A 74 8.90 17.48 14.08
CA GLY A 74 8.50 16.68 15.26
C GLY A 74 7.17 15.93 15.10
N LEU A 75 6.63 15.88 13.88
CA LEU A 75 5.47 15.09 13.51
C LEU A 75 5.90 13.86 12.72
N HIS A 76 5.33 12.71 13.05
CA HIS A 76 5.46 11.49 12.29
C HIS A 76 4.20 11.26 11.47
N PHE A 77 4.37 10.98 10.18
CA PHE A 77 3.29 10.74 9.24
C PHE A 77 3.27 9.27 8.84
N TYR A 78 2.09 8.67 8.87
CA TYR A 78 1.87 7.27 8.52
C TYR A 78 0.70 7.14 7.55
N ALA A 79 0.81 6.22 6.60
CA ALA A 79 -0.34 5.68 5.89
C ALA A 79 -0.85 4.44 6.62
N GLY A 80 -2.14 4.14 6.53
CA GLY A 80 -2.69 2.92 7.11
C GLY A 80 -4.03 2.57 6.50
N VAL A 81 -4.50 1.36 6.77
CA VAL A 81 -5.78 0.86 6.24
C VAL A 81 -6.77 0.76 7.39
N LYS A 82 -7.99 1.25 7.18
CA LYS A 82 -9.04 1.15 8.20
C LYS A 82 -9.50 -0.30 8.41
N THR A 83 -9.79 -0.69 9.66
CA THR A 83 -10.27 -2.04 10.03
C THR A 83 -11.65 -2.43 9.49
N SER A 84 -12.40 -1.54 8.83
CA SER A 84 -13.79 -1.81 8.46
C SER A 84 -13.95 -2.69 7.23
N LYS A 85 -14.81 -3.70 7.31
CA LYS A 85 -15.17 -4.64 6.22
C LYS A 85 -15.92 -4.02 5.01
N ALA A 86 -16.18 -2.72 5.02
CA ALA A 86 -16.89 -2.02 3.95
C ALA A 86 -16.04 -0.84 3.47
N GLY A 87 -15.39 -1.01 2.32
CA GLY A 87 -14.54 0.00 1.69
C GLY A 87 -13.12 0.02 2.24
N SER A 88 -12.14 -0.16 1.35
CA SER A 88 -10.70 -0.07 1.63
C SER A 88 -10.28 1.38 1.78
N ASN A 89 -10.71 2.06 2.84
CA ASN A 89 -10.35 3.46 3.04
C ASN A 89 -8.92 3.53 3.58
N THR A 90 -8.03 4.14 2.80
CA THR A 90 -6.70 4.49 3.28
C THR A 90 -6.78 5.73 4.17
N CYS A 91 -6.01 5.70 5.25
CA CYS A 91 -5.89 6.72 6.26
C CYS A 91 -4.52 7.37 6.24
N LEU A 92 -4.49 8.69 6.48
CA LEU A 92 -3.31 9.43 6.90
C LEU A 92 -3.37 9.59 8.41
N VAL A 93 -2.30 9.21 9.11
CA VAL A 93 -2.15 9.39 10.56
C VAL A 93 -0.96 10.30 10.84
N VAL A 94 -1.16 11.25 11.74
CA VAL A 94 -0.17 12.21 12.18
C VAL A 94 -0.01 12.08 13.70
N VAL A 95 1.23 11.85 14.13
CA VAL A 95 1.59 11.67 15.53
C VAL A 95 2.56 12.76 15.94
N SER A 96 2.22 13.53 16.97
CA SER A 96 3.13 14.53 17.54
C SER A 96 4.06 13.88 18.57
N GLN A 97 5.37 13.89 18.28
CA GLN A 97 6.39 13.43 19.22
C GLN A 97 6.41 14.34 20.45
N GLY A 98 6.30 13.73 21.64
CA GLY A 98 6.38 14.44 22.93
C GLY A 98 5.03 14.82 23.57
N HIS A 99 3.92 14.73 22.84
CA HIS A 99 2.58 15.00 23.38
C HIS A 99 1.65 13.78 23.40
N GLY A 100 2.05 12.67 22.77
CA GLY A 100 1.21 11.47 22.61
C GLY A 100 -0.07 11.73 21.82
N GLN A 101 -0.18 12.90 21.18
CA GLN A 101 -1.36 13.27 20.43
C GLN A 101 -1.30 12.64 19.04
N THR A 102 -2.36 11.93 18.73
CA THR A 102 -2.53 11.29 17.43
C THR A 102 -3.82 11.76 16.81
N THR A 103 -3.77 11.97 15.52
CA THR A 103 -4.93 12.34 14.75
C THR A 103 -4.78 11.83 13.32
N GLY A 104 -5.87 11.75 12.59
CA GLY A 104 -5.85 11.20 11.25
C GLY A 104 -7.20 11.30 10.56
N GLY A 105 -7.15 11.20 9.24
CA GLY A 105 -8.33 11.19 8.37
C GLY A 105 -8.23 10.03 7.39
N CYS A 106 -9.35 9.39 7.09
CA CYS A 106 -9.45 8.32 6.12
C CYS A 106 -10.42 8.72 5.03
N ASP A 107 -9.94 9.01 3.83
CA ASP A 107 -10.80 9.34 2.69
C ASP A 107 -10.12 9.20 1.34
N LEU A 108 -9.13 8.31 1.22
CA LEU A 108 -8.65 7.89 -0.10
C LEU A 108 -9.59 6.81 -0.64
N ASN A 109 -10.52 7.25 -1.47
CA ASN A 109 -11.34 6.36 -2.28
C ASN A 109 -10.56 6.01 -3.55
N SER A 110 -10.72 4.78 -4.05
CA SER A 110 -10.01 4.31 -5.23
C SER A 110 -10.26 5.22 -6.44
N GLY A 111 -9.20 5.67 -7.10
CA GLY A 111 -9.26 6.53 -8.30
C GLY A 111 -9.25 8.04 -8.05
N GLU A 112 -9.12 8.50 -6.81
CA GLU A 112 -8.80 9.91 -6.50
C GLU A 112 -7.28 10.06 -6.30
N GLU A 113 -6.64 11.00 -7.01
CA GLU A 113 -5.18 11.21 -6.91
C GLU A 113 -4.74 11.66 -5.49
N VAL A 114 -5.65 12.32 -4.78
CA VAL A 114 -5.47 12.88 -3.43
C VAL A 114 -6.76 12.66 -2.66
N GLY A 115 -6.71 12.02 -1.49
CA GLY A 115 -7.95 11.74 -0.75
C GLY A 115 -7.88 11.96 0.76
N ALA A 116 -6.88 11.44 1.49
CA ALA A 116 -6.79 11.70 2.92
C ALA A 116 -6.08 13.03 3.19
N SER A 117 -6.84 14.10 3.44
CA SER A 117 -6.33 15.41 3.85
C SER A 117 -6.56 15.64 5.33
N TYR A 118 -5.57 16.24 5.99
CA TYR A 118 -5.67 16.52 7.41
C TYR A 118 -4.95 17.82 7.79
N ILE A 119 -5.54 18.58 8.72
CA ILE A 119 -4.96 19.82 9.25
C ILE A 119 -4.87 19.68 10.78
N ALA A 120 -3.66 19.55 11.32
CA ALA A 120 -3.39 19.86 12.72
C ALA A 120 -1.93 20.19 12.95
N PHE A 121 -1.65 20.62 14.18
CA PHE A 121 -0.29 20.98 14.62
C PHE A 121 0.34 22.07 13.73
N GLY A 122 -0.49 22.90 13.08
CA GLY A 122 -0.03 23.93 12.15
C GLY A 122 0.40 23.40 10.77
N VAL A 123 0.12 22.14 10.46
CA VAL A 123 0.45 21.49 9.18
C VAL A 123 -0.81 20.98 8.51
N GLU A 124 -0.94 21.26 7.21
CA GLU A 124 -1.84 20.56 6.31
C GLU A 124 -1.05 19.45 5.60
N ALA A 125 -1.53 18.21 5.69
CA ALA A 125 -0.90 17.05 5.08
C ALA A 125 -1.92 16.29 4.24
N ARG A 126 -1.45 15.73 3.12
CA ARG A 126 -2.28 14.91 2.24
C ARG A 126 -1.56 13.65 1.82
N LEU A 127 -2.29 12.55 1.85
CA LEU A 127 -1.86 11.30 1.24
C LEU A 127 -2.24 11.33 -0.25
N VAL A 128 -1.28 10.97 -1.10
CA VAL A 128 -1.40 11.01 -2.56
C VAL A 128 -1.03 9.66 -3.16
N THR A 129 -1.75 9.30 -4.23
CA THR A 129 -1.52 8.05 -4.98
C THR A 129 -0.15 8.01 -5.65
N ASP A 130 0.34 6.82 -6.00
CA ASP A 130 1.68 6.65 -6.59
C ASP A 130 1.88 7.38 -7.94
N ASP A 131 0.80 7.56 -8.70
CA ASP A 131 0.79 8.23 -10.00
C ASP A 131 0.36 9.70 -9.95
N ALA A 132 0.10 10.24 -8.76
CA ALA A 132 -0.33 11.62 -8.59
C ALA A 132 0.68 12.61 -9.19
N ASN A 133 0.21 13.53 -10.03
CA ASN A 133 1.03 14.63 -10.52
C ASN A 133 1.13 15.75 -9.47
N LEU A 134 2.29 15.86 -8.83
CA LEU A 134 2.50 16.79 -7.72
C LEU A 134 2.99 18.18 -8.12
N GLN A 135 3.20 18.44 -9.42
CA GLN A 135 3.82 19.70 -9.86
C GLN A 135 3.02 20.93 -9.43
N ASP A 136 1.70 20.91 -9.62
CA ASP A 136 0.83 22.02 -9.22
C ASP A 136 0.88 22.25 -7.69
N TYR A 137 1.01 21.20 -6.88
CA TYR A 137 1.14 21.34 -5.43
C TYR A 137 2.46 22.00 -5.06
N VAL A 138 3.57 21.53 -5.63
CA VAL A 138 4.90 22.11 -5.39
C VAL A 138 4.94 23.58 -5.80
N ASP A 139 4.36 23.92 -6.96
CA ASP A 139 4.28 25.30 -7.45
C ASP A 139 3.43 26.21 -6.52
N ASN A 140 2.53 25.62 -5.74
CA ASN A 140 1.71 26.29 -4.73
C ASN A 140 2.27 26.19 -3.30
N GLY A 141 3.56 25.87 -3.15
CA GLY A 141 4.27 25.92 -1.87
C GLY A 141 4.07 24.71 -0.97
N TRP A 142 3.65 23.57 -1.53
CA TRP A 142 3.67 22.29 -0.83
C TRP A 142 5.06 21.66 -0.87
N SER A 143 5.43 21.03 0.24
CA SER A 143 6.59 20.14 0.35
C SER A 143 6.17 18.71 0.03
N ASN A 144 7.11 17.92 -0.48
CA ASN A 144 6.91 16.50 -0.79
C ASN A 144 7.94 15.63 -0.07
N PRO A 145 7.78 15.39 1.25
CA PRO A 145 8.75 14.63 2.04
C PRO A 145 8.78 13.12 1.71
N HIS A 146 7.75 12.56 1.07
CA HIS A 146 7.67 11.17 0.67
C HIS A 146 6.77 11.03 -0.57
N PRO A 147 7.02 10.09 -1.52
CA PRO A 147 6.23 9.97 -2.75
C PRO A 147 4.70 10.01 -2.56
N ASN A 148 4.20 9.41 -1.48
CA ASN A 148 2.77 9.39 -1.14
C ASN A 148 2.33 10.45 -0.12
N LEU A 149 3.17 11.44 0.22
CA LEU A 149 2.86 12.45 1.23
C LEU A 149 3.30 13.84 0.76
N ILE A 150 2.33 14.76 0.73
CA ILE A 150 2.60 16.19 0.60
C ILE A 150 2.19 16.93 1.87
N THR A 151 2.94 17.96 2.23
CA THR A 151 2.71 18.78 3.43
C THR A 151 2.84 20.26 3.12
N ARG A 152 2.16 21.11 3.89
CA ARG A 152 2.44 22.54 3.94
C ARG A 152 2.09 23.11 5.31
N ASN A 153 2.68 24.23 5.65
CA ASN A 153 2.27 24.96 6.85
C ASN A 153 0.85 25.49 6.65
N SER A 154 -0.06 25.16 7.57
CA SER A 154 -1.40 25.76 7.60
C SER A 154 -1.27 27.13 8.27
N SER A 155 -1.47 28.20 7.52
CA SER A 155 -1.61 29.55 8.09
C SER A 155 -2.85 29.55 8.99
N SER A 156 -2.67 29.71 10.30
CA SER A 156 -3.75 29.86 11.26
C SER A 156 -4.54 31.15 11.07
#